data_AF-A0AAQ3U996-F1
#
_entry.id   AF-A0AAQ3U996-F1
#
_cell.length_a   1.000
_cell.length_b   1.000
_cell.length_c   1.000
_cell.angle_alpha   90.00
_cell.angle_beta   90.00
_cell.angle_gamma   90.00
#
_symmetry.space_group_name_H-M   'P 1'
#
loop_
_entity.id
_entity.type
_entity.pdbx_description
1 polymer ?
#
loop_
_entity_poly.entity_id
_entity_poly.type
_entity_poly.pdbx_seq_one_letter_code
_entity_poly.pdbx_strand_id
1 'polypeptide(L)'
;MVTTTHRWFDYPLPVPRMLRETLEVLHYDQFWITYVGTRYCHPVLPDDWDMTVEISIPDEFGSRRNIHVRRAPTRRNSHEAAISDAAREALTTLCHAHREDMAITSRRYYPCRSVERLDAWIANPEAEQNPRLESTIEYLATLNTDYNAALDELDMVRYENRKLRAWVAHGVEPAEEEPVEDPADAPRRKKARYNDPEARTYIRHHED
;
A
#
# COMPACT_ATOMS: atom_id res chain seq x y z
N MET A 1 13.07 19.56 13.14
CA MET A 1 12.68 18.51 12.17
C MET A 1 12.70 19.15 10.80
N VAL A 2 13.47 18.60 9.86
CA VAL A 2 13.52 19.12 8.47
C VAL A 2 12.75 18.14 7.60
N THR A 3 11.84 18.65 6.79
CA THR A 3 11.08 17.90 5.81
C THR A 3 11.55 18.24 4.40
N THR A 4 11.72 17.22 3.57
CA THR A 4 12.01 17.42 2.14
C THR A 4 11.16 16.46 1.34
N THR A 5 10.44 17.00 0.34
CA THR A 5 9.63 16.21 -0.58
C THR A 5 10.47 15.80 -1.78
N HIS A 6 10.39 14.52 -2.12
CA HIS A 6 11.09 13.91 -3.23
C HIS A 6 10.08 13.25 -4.17
N ARG A 7 10.39 13.22 -5.47
CA ARG A 7 9.60 12.53 -6.49
C ARG A 7 10.47 11.55 -7.25
N TRP A 8 9.97 10.33 -7.39
CA TRP A 8 10.59 9.30 -8.22
C TRP A 8 9.60 8.80 -9.26
N PHE A 9 10.15 8.39 -10.39
CA PHE A 9 9.41 7.84 -11.52
C PHE A 9 10.00 6.47 -11.82
N ASP A 10 9.15 5.50 -12.15
CA ASP A 10 9.56 4.22 -12.73
C ASP A 10 10.69 3.50 -11.98
N TYR A 11 10.33 3.05 -10.78
CA TYR A 11 11.28 2.46 -9.85
C TYR A 11 11.45 0.94 -10.06
N PRO A 12 12.68 0.40 -10.21
CA PRO A 12 12.92 -0.97 -10.66
C PRO A 12 12.83 -2.03 -9.54
N LEU A 13 11.95 -1.83 -8.55
CA LEU A 13 11.71 -2.81 -7.49
C LEU A 13 10.61 -3.81 -7.90
N PRO A 14 10.57 -5.02 -7.29
CA PRO A 14 9.62 -6.07 -7.68
C PRO A 14 8.16 -5.63 -7.63
N VAL A 15 7.70 -4.99 -6.55
CA VAL A 15 6.30 -4.58 -6.40
C VAL A 15 5.92 -3.41 -7.33
N PRO A 16 6.72 -2.33 -7.43
CA PRO A 16 6.52 -1.32 -8.48
C PRO A 16 6.43 -1.88 -9.91
N ARG A 17 7.25 -2.89 -10.24
CA ARG A 17 7.17 -3.58 -11.53
C ARG A 17 5.84 -4.33 -11.69
N MET A 18 5.41 -5.08 -10.68
CA MET A 18 4.11 -5.77 -10.71
C MET A 18 2.93 -4.79 -10.86
N LEU A 19 3.00 -3.62 -10.21
CA LEU A 19 2.01 -2.55 -10.36
C LEU A 19 1.94 -2.06 -11.80
N ARG A 20 3.09 -1.75 -12.41
CA ARG A 20 3.19 -1.35 -13.82
C ARG A 20 2.61 -2.40 -14.75
N GLU A 21 3.04 -3.65 -14.63
CA GLU A 21 2.54 -4.77 -15.45
C GLU A 21 1.03 -4.97 -15.30
N THR A 22 0.47 -4.66 -14.13
CA THR A 22 -0.98 -4.74 -13.90
C THR A 22 -1.72 -3.62 -14.63
N LEU A 23 -1.19 -2.40 -14.67
CA LEU A 23 -1.76 -1.30 -15.46
C LEU A 23 -1.71 -1.59 -16.96
N GLU A 24 -0.64 -2.23 -17.44
CA GLU A 24 -0.51 -2.67 -18.83
C GLU A 24 -1.57 -3.74 -19.18
N VAL A 25 -1.81 -4.69 -18.28
CA VAL A 25 -2.89 -5.68 -18.42
C VAL A 25 -4.28 -5.04 -18.42
N LEU A 26 -4.47 -3.93 -17.70
CA LEU A 26 -5.70 -3.15 -17.71
C LEU A 26 -5.86 -2.24 -18.94
N HIS A 27 -4.98 -2.37 -19.93
CA HIS A 27 -5.04 -1.63 -21.19
C HIS A 27 -5.02 -0.09 -21.01
N TYR A 28 -4.29 0.39 -19.99
CA TYR A 28 -3.95 1.81 -19.94
C TYR A 28 -2.91 2.13 -21.02
N ASP A 29 -3.34 2.74 -22.12
CA ASP A 29 -2.48 3.08 -23.27
C ASP A 29 -1.34 4.04 -22.90
N GLN A 30 -1.60 4.97 -21.98
CA GLN A 30 -0.63 5.93 -21.46
C GLN A 30 -0.89 6.14 -19.97
N PHE A 31 0.13 5.92 -19.15
CA PHE A 31 0.07 6.17 -17.72
C PHE A 31 1.43 6.57 -17.16
N TRP A 32 1.42 7.23 -16.00
CA TRP A 32 2.61 7.52 -15.20
C TRP A 32 2.41 7.10 -13.76
N ILE A 33 3.42 6.43 -13.21
CA ILE A 33 3.49 6.10 -11.78
C ILE A 33 4.51 7.04 -11.15
N THR A 34 4.04 7.92 -10.28
CA THR A 34 4.88 8.86 -9.52
C THR A 34 4.87 8.46 -8.06
N TYR A 35 6.05 8.30 -7.48
CA TYR A 35 6.21 8.11 -6.03
C TYR A 35 6.58 9.45 -5.42
N VAL A 36 5.73 9.96 -4.53
CA VAL A 36 5.93 11.20 -3.81
C VAL A 36 6.25 10.85 -2.36
N GLY A 37 7.46 11.16 -1.92
CA GLY A 37 7.91 10.84 -0.57
C GLY A 37 8.32 12.07 0.22
N THR A 38 7.90 12.12 1.48
CA THR A 38 8.37 13.11 2.44
C THR A 38 9.40 12.45 3.34
N ARG A 39 10.65 12.94 3.27
CA ARG A 39 11.72 12.57 4.19
C ARG A 39 11.59 13.40 5.44
N TYR A 40 11.60 12.76 6.60
CA TYR A 40 11.75 13.44 7.87
C TYR A 40 13.14 13.17 8.44
N CYS A 41 13.92 14.23 8.55
CA CYS A 41 15.26 14.17 9.11
C CYS A 41 15.28 14.71 10.53
N HIS A 42 16.00 14.00 11.40
CA HIS A 42 16.28 14.45 12.76
C HIS A 42 17.80 14.33 13.05
N PRO A 43 18.43 15.28 13.76
CA PRO A 43 19.88 15.27 14.00
C PRO A 43 20.42 14.02 14.72
N VAL A 44 19.55 13.31 15.45
CA VAL A 44 19.92 12.20 16.35
C VAL A 44 19.22 10.88 15.97
N LEU A 45 18.19 10.94 15.10
CA LEU A 45 17.35 9.77 14.83
C LEU A 45 17.55 9.32 13.38
N PRO A 46 17.36 8.02 13.09
CA PRO A 46 17.26 7.56 11.71
C PRO A 46 16.14 8.31 11.00
N ASP A 47 16.37 8.63 9.74
CA ASP A 47 15.36 9.24 8.90
C ASP A 47 14.18 8.29 8.70
N ASP A 48 13.00 8.87 8.54
CA ASP A 48 11.83 8.14 8.10
C ASP A 48 11.22 8.75 6.83
N TRP A 49 10.58 7.88 6.05
CA TRP A 49 10.00 8.16 4.75
C TRP A 49 8.52 7.82 4.80
N ASP A 50 7.71 8.85 4.60
CA ASP A 50 6.31 8.71 4.26
C ASP A 50 6.17 8.74 2.74
N MET A 51 5.36 7.87 2.17
CA MET A 51 5.35 7.65 0.72
C MET A 51 3.93 7.49 0.20
N THR A 52 3.66 8.18 -0.89
CA THR A 52 2.43 8.07 -1.67
C THR A 52 2.79 7.70 -3.10
N VAL A 53 1.99 6.81 -3.71
CA VAL A 53 2.03 6.53 -5.14
C VAL A 53 0.84 7.19 -5.81
N GLU A 54 1.11 7.91 -6.89
CA GLU A 54 0.14 8.57 -7.75
C GLU A 54 0.20 7.92 -9.14
N ILE A 55 -0.94 7.42 -9.60
CA ILE A 55 -1.12 6.88 -10.94
C ILE A 55 -1.95 7.88 -11.71
N SER A 56 -1.40 8.36 -12.82
CA SER A 56 -2.04 9.36 -13.68
C SER A 56 -2.12 8.89 -15.11
N ILE A 57 -3.15 9.38 -15.82
CA ILE A 57 -3.35 9.18 -17.25
C ILE A 57 -3.53 10.56 -17.93
N PRO A 58 -3.41 10.64 -19.27
CA PRO A 58 -3.76 11.86 -19.98
C PRO A 58 -5.25 12.22 -19.77
N ASP A 59 -5.53 13.50 -19.61
CA ASP A 59 -6.89 14.04 -19.72
C ASP A 59 -7.21 14.47 -21.16
N GLU A 60 -8.43 14.96 -21.36
CA GLU A 60 -8.95 15.40 -22.66
C GLU A 60 -8.14 16.57 -23.28
N PHE A 61 -7.32 17.26 -22.47
CA PHE A 61 -6.50 18.40 -22.88
C PHE A 61 -5.00 18.05 -22.93
N GLY A 62 -4.63 16.78 -22.73
CA GLY A 62 -3.25 16.31 -22.72
C GLY A 62 -2.47 16.60 -21.43
N SER A 63 -3.14 17.11 -20.38
CA SER A 63 -2.56 17.22 -19.04
C SER A 63 -2.67 15.90 -18.28
N ARG A 64 -1.97 15.77 -17.15
CA ARG A 64 -2.04 14.55 -16.32
C ARG A 64 -3.16 14.66 -15.30
N ARG A 65 -4.03 13.66 -15.27
CA ARG A 65 -5.06 13.49 -14.25
C ARG A 65 -4.77 12.25 -13.41
N ASN A 66 -4.72 12.42 -12.09
CA ASN A 66 -4.59 11.30 -11.16
C ASN A 66 -5.88 10.46 -11.17
N ILE A 67 -5.73 9.15 -11.38
CA ILE A 67 -6.82 8.17 -11.34
C ILE A 67 -6.75 7.28 -10.10
N HIS A 68 -5.57 7.17 -9.49
CA HIS A 68 -5.38 6.36 -8.31
C HIS A 68 -4.27 6.93 -7.45
N VAL A 69 -4.53 7.12 -6.16
CA VAL A 69 -3.56 7.66 -5.21
C VAL A 69 -3.58 6.79 -3.96
N ARG A 70 -2.44 6.22 -3.57
CA ARG A 70 -2.35 5.38 -2.36
C ARG A 70 -1.11 5.67 -1.55
N ARG A 71 -1.30 5.74 -0.25
CA ARG A 71 -0.23 5.95 0.73
C ARG A 71 0.26 4.64 1.29
N ALA A 72 1.56 4.56 1.54
CA ALA A 72 2.15 3.47 2.31
C ALA A 72 1.50 3.40 3.70
N PRO A 73 1.21 2.20 4.26
CA PRO A 73 0.52 2.10 5.54
C PRO A 73 1.32 2.61 6.74
N THR A 74 2.64 2.64 6.61
CA THR A 74 3.55 3.11 7.65
C THR A 74 4.79 3.75 7.05
N ARG A 75 5.43 4.63 7.81
CA ARG A 75 6.73 5.21 7.44
C ARG A 75 7.85 4.17 7.53
N ARG A 76 8.80 4.22 6.60
CA ARG A 76 9.97 3.32 6.58
C ARG A 76 11.28 4.08 6.72
N ASN A 77 12.33 3.40 7.16
CA ASN A 77 13.67 4.01 7.25
C ASN A 77 14.37 4.13 5.89
N SER A 78 13.81 3.54 4.83
CA SER A 78 14.33 3.62 3.47
C SER A 78 13.18 3.98 2.53
N HIS A 79 13.48 4.81 1.52
CA HIS A 79 12.50 5.16 0.50
C HIS A 79 12.13 3.95 -0.35
N GLU A 80 13.02 2.99 -0.61
CA GLU A 80 12.72 1.76 -1.35
C GLU A 80 11.63 0.91 -0.68
N ALA A 81 11.72 0.76 0.65
CA ALA A 81 10.72 0.04 1.42
C ALA A 81 9.38 0.79 1.40
N ALA A 82 9.41 2.12 1.55
CA ALA A 82 8.20 2.94 1.50
C ALA A 82 7.55 2.93 0.10
N ILE A 83 8.34 2.97 -0.98
CA ILE A 83 7.90 2.81 -2.37
C ILE A 83 7.22 1.46 -2.57
N SER A 84 7.83 0.38 -2.07
CA SER A 84 7.26 -0.97 -2.20
C SER A 84 5.93 -1.10 -1.46
N ASP A 85 5.81 -0.50 -0.28
CA ASP A 85 4.57 -0.48 0.49
C ASP A 85 3.46 0.32 -0.20
N ALA A 86 3.78 1.52 -0.69
CA ALA A 86 2.83 2.35 -1.43
C ALA A 86 2.37 1.65 -2.73
N ALA A 87 3.31 1.07 -3.49
CA ALA A 87 3.00 0.31 -4.70
C ALA A 87 2.11 -0.91 -4.42
N ARG A 88 2.36 -1.62 -3.31
CA ARG A 88 1.52 -2.75 -2.90
C ARG A 88 0.10 -2.31 -2.56
N GLU A 89 -0.05 -1.21 -1.82
CA GLU A 89 -1.36 -0.64 -1.50
C GLU A 89 -2.13 -0.21 -2.77
N ALA A 90 -1.44 0.40 -3.73
CA ALA A 90 -2.00 0.67 -5.05
C ALA A 90 -2.42 -0.60 -5.77
N LEU A 91 -1.54 -1.60 -5.86
CA LEU A 91 -1.79 -2.86 -6.55
C LEU A 91 -3.01 -3.57 -5.96
N THR A 92 -3.05 -3.77 -4.64
CA THR A 92 -4.14 -4.48 -3.97
C THR A 92 -5.49 -3.78 -4.15
N THR A 93 -5.51 -2.45 -4.16
CA THR A 93 -6.76 -1.70 -4.36
C THR A 93 -7.16 -1.61 -5.83
N LEU A 94 -6.21 -1.59 -6.77
CA LEU A 94 -6.49 -1.70 -8.21
C LEU A 94 -7.05 -3.07 -8.58
N CYS A 95 -6.46 -4.16 -8.06
CA CYS A 95 -6.95 -5.50 -8.31
C CYS A 95 -8.39 -5.68 -7.80
N HIS A 96 -8.76 -5.00 -6.71
CA HIS A 96 -10.15 -4.94 -6.27
C HIS A 96 -11.05 -4.14 -7.21
N ALA A 97 -10.62 -2.95 -7.62
CA ALA A 97 -11.40 -2.06 -8.50
C ALA A 97 -11.67 -2.71 -9.87
N HIS A 98 -10.70 -3.45 -10.40
CA HIS A 98 -10.76 -4.13 -11.69
C HIS A 98 -10.85 -5.66 -11.55
N ARG A 99 -11.52 -6.15 -10.51
CA ARG A 99 -11.56 -7.58 -10.17
C ARG A 99 -12.07 -8.47 -11.32
N GLU A 100 -13.01 -7.97 -12.11
CA GLU A 100 -13.60 -8.70 -13.23
C GLU A 100 -12.59 -8.86 -14.37
N ASP A 101 -11.90 -7.77 -14.72
CA ASP A 101 -10.80 -7.78 -15.69
C ASP A 101 -9.66 -8.68 -15.20
N MET A 102 -9.34 -8.63 -13.90
CA MET A 102 -8.28 -9.44 -13.30
C MET A 102 -8.59 -10.94 -13.30
N ALA A 103 -9.87 -11.34 -13.19
CA ALA A 103 -10.28 -12.74 -13.02
C ALA A 103 -9.85 -13.66 -14.17
N ILE A 104 -9.71 -13.11 -15.38
CA ILE A 104 -9.29 -13.85 -16.59
C ILE A 104 -7.78 -13.77 -16.85
N THR A 105 -7.04 -13.06 -16.01
CA THR A 105 -5.60 -12.85 -16.16
C THR A 105 -4.82 -13.70 -15.16
N SER A 106 -3.51 -13.82 -15.35
CA SER A 106 -2.64 -14.46 -14.35
C SER A 106 -2.52 -13.67 -13.03
N ARG A 107 -3.13 -12.48 -12.92
CA ARG A 107 -3.10 -11.62 -11.72
C ARG A 107 -4.31 -11.85 -10.80
N ARG A 108 -5.26 -12.72 -11.17
CA ARG A 108 -6.42 -13.10 -10.34
C ARG A 108 -6.06 -13.59 -8.94
N TYR A 109 -4.85 -14.09 -8.74
CA TYR A 109 -4.35 -14.58 -7.45
C TYR A 109 -3.58 -13.52 -6.63
N TYR A 110 -3.57 -12.26 -7.06
CA TYR A 110 -3.08 -11.17 -6.22
C TYR A 110 -4.09 -10.84 -5.12
N PRO A 111 -3.63 -10.41 -3.94
CA PRO A 111 -4.52 -9.89 -2.91
C PRO A 111 -5.29 -8.67 -3.41
N CYS A 112 -6.61 -8.70 -3.22
CA CYS A 112 -7.55 -7.64 -3.58
C CYS A 112 -8.21 -7.09 -2.32
N ARG A 113 -8.26 -5.77 -2.16
CA ARG A 113 -8.96 -5.13 -1.02
C ARG A 113 -9.68 -3.85 -1.43
N SER A 114 -10.91 -3.69 -0.96
CA SER A 114 -11.64 -2.42 -1.08
C SER A 114 -11.01 -1.36 -0.18
N VAL A 115 -11.01 -0.09 -0.62
CA VAL A 115 -10.45 1.03 0.14
C VAL A 115 -11.05 1.16 1.54
N GLU A 116 -12.33 0.81 1.70
CA GLU A 116 -13.07 0.99 2.96
C GLU A 116 -12.95 -0.20 3.92
N ARG A 117 -12.36 -1.30 3.45
CA ARG A 117 -12.32 -2.59 4.15
C ARG A 117 -10.92 -2.91 4.66
N LEU A 118 -10.86 -3.69 5.72
CA LEU A 118 -9.62 -4.18 6.32
C LEU A 118 -9.20 -5.52 5.72
N ASP A 119 -10.18 -6.38 5.44
CA ASP A 119 -10.00 -7.68 4.84
C ASP A 119 -9.61 -7.59 3.37
N ALA A 120 -8.80 -8.57 2.95
CA ALA A 120 -8.46 -8.77 1.56
C ALA A 120 -9.00 -10.12 1.10
N TRP A 121 -9.06 -10.33 -0.20
CA TRP A 121 -9.39 -11.63 -0.76
C TRP A 121 -8.44 -12.00 -1.90
N ILE A 122 -8.31 -13.30 -2.15
CA ILE A 122 -7.59 -13.88 -3.28
C ILE A 122 -8.56 -14.82 -4.00
N ALA A 123 -8.49 -14.89 -5.34
CA ALA A 123 -9.34 -15.80 -6.09
C ALA A 123 -9.08 -17.27 -5.71
N ASN A 124 -10.14 -18.08 -5.66
CA ASN A 124 -10.04 -19.50 -5.38
C ASN A 124 -9.42 -20.28 -6.57
N PRO A 125 -8.38 -21.10 -6.34
CA PRO A 125 -7.76 -21.94 -7.37
C PRO A 125 -8.41 -23.32 -7.60
N GLU A 126 -9.54 -23.63 -6.98
CA GLU A 126 -10.18 -24.96 -7.05
C GLU A 126 -10.46 -25.41 -8.49
N ALA A 127 -10.87 -24.48 -9.36
CA ALA A 127 -11.17 -24.76 -10.76
C ALA A 127 -9.95 -25.29 -11.53
N GLU A 128 -8.74 -25.00 -11.08
CA GLU A 128 -7.49 -25.43 -11.70
C GLU A 128 -7.08 -26.85 -11.30
N GLN A 129 -7.74 -27.48 -10.33
CA GLN A 129 -7.49 -28.84 -9.86
C GLN A 129 -5.99 -29.11 -9.57
N ASN A 130 -5.31 -28.10 -9.00
CA ASN A 130 -3.89 -28.14 -8.71
C ASN A 130 -3.63 -27.93 -7.21
N PRO A 131 -3.44 -29.02 -6.44
CA PRO A 131 -3.22 -28.93 -4.99
C PRO A 131 -2.02 -28.07 -4.58
N ARG A 132 -0.98 -27.99 -5.44
CA ARG A 132 0.18 -27.13 -5.15
C ARG A 132 -0.19 -25.65 -5.23
N LEU A 133 -1.05 -25.30 -6.18
CA LEU A 133 -1.53 -23.92 -6.33
C LEU A 133 -2.43 -23.55 -5.15
N GLU A 134 -3.31 -24.47 -4.74
CA GLU A 134 -4.17 -24.33 -3.56
C GLU A 134 -3.36 -24.02 -2.29
N SER A 135 -2.42 -24.90 -1.92
CA SER A 135 -1.58 -24.66 -0.73
C SER A 135 -0.71 -23.40 -0.85
N THR A 136 -0.29 -23.04 -2.06
CA THR A 136 0.48 -21.79 -2.27
C THR A 136 -0.39 -20.57 -2.02
N ILE A 137 -1.65 -20.58 -2.46
CA ILE A 137 -2.58 -19.47 -2.26
C ILE A 137 -3.01 -19.33 -0.81
N GLU A 138 -3.24 -20.44 -0.10
CA GLU A 138 -3.47 -20.43 1.35
C GLU A 138 -2.29 -19.80 2.10
N TYR A 139 -1.07 -20.17 1.72
CA TYR A 139 0.14 -19.60 2.30
C TYR A 139 0.28 -18.10 1.97
N LEU A 140 0.00 -17.69 0.74
CA LEU A 140 0.01 -16.28 0.34
C LEU A 140 -1.04 -15.45 1.09
N ALA A 141 -2.25 -15.98 1.30
CA ALA A 141 -3.29 -15.32 2.09
C ALA A 141 -2.85 -15.10 3.54
N THR A 142 -2.24 -16.13 4.14
CA THR A 142 -1.68 -16.04 5.50
C THR A 142 -0.57 -14.98 5.57
N LEU A 143 0.40 -15.03 4.65
CA LEU A 143 1.49 -14.06 4.59
C LEU A 143 1.01 -12.62 4.38
N ASN A 144 0.00 -12.40 3.52
CA ASN A 144 -0.53 -11.05 3.32
C ASN A 144 -1.23 -10.52 4.58
N THR A 145 -1.91 -11.40 5.33
CA THR A 145 -2.53 -11.05 6.62
C THR A 145 -1.46 -10.68 7.65
N ASP A 146 -0.46 -11.54 7.85
CA ASP A 146 0.64 -11.29 8.78
C ASP A 146 1.43 -10.03 8.42
N TYR A 147 1.66 -9.80 7.12
CA TYR A 147 2.33 -8.60 6.64
C TYR A 147 1.54 -7.32 6.95
N ASN A 148 0.23 -7.32 6.70
CA ASN A 148 -0.61 -6.16 6.99
C ASN A 148 -0.65 -5.85 8.49
N ALA A 149 -0.71 -6.89 9.35
CA ALA A 149 -0.69 -6.72 10.80
C ALA A 149 0.67 -6.20 11.29
N ALA A 150 1.79 -6.74 10.77
CA ALA A 150 3.13 -6.25 11.11
C ALA A 150 3.34 -4.79 10.70
N LEU A 151 2.74 -4.35 9.58
CA LEU A 151 2.74 -2.94 9.17
C LEU A 151 1.96 -2.05 10.14
N ASP A 152 0.80 -2.51 10.64
CA ASP A 152 -0.01 -1.76 11.60
C ASP A 152 0.70 -1.64 12.96
N GLU A 153 1.32 -2.71 13.44
CA GLU A 153 2.14 -2.71 14.65
C GLU A 153 3.35 -1.78 14.50
N LEU A 154 4.05 -1.86 13.36
CA LEU A 154 5.18 -0.99 13.08
C LEU A 154 4.76 0.49 13.10
N ASP A 155 3.59 0.81 12.54
CA ASP A 155 3.10 2.18 12.55
C ASP A 155 2.77 2.67 13.96
N MET A 156 2.12 1.83 14.76
CA MET A 156 1.84 2.12 16.17
C MET A 156 3.12 2.37 16.95
N VAL A 157 4.10 1.45 16.87
CA VAL A 157 5.38 1.58 17.57
C VAL A 157 6.13 2.84 17.13
N ARG A 158 6.13 3.15 15.82
CA ARG A 158 6.75 4.38 15.32
C ARG A 158 6.05 5.63 15.83
N TYR A 159 4.72 5.64 15.86
CA TYR A 159 3.94 6.75 16.40
C TYR A 159 4.24 6.97 17.89
N GLU A 160 4.18 5.92 18.71
CA GLU A 160 4.50 6.00 20.14
C GLU A 160 5.93 6.43 20.37
N ASN A 161 6.87 5.92 19.58
CA ASN A 161 8.27 6.30 19.68
C ASN A 161 8.50 7.78 19.34
N ARG A 162 7.81 8.33 18.33
CA ARG A 162 7.80 9.78 18.06
C ARG A 162 7.21 10.55 19.23
N LYS A 163 6.09 10.07 19.80
CA LYS A 163 5.43 10.71 20.96
C LYS A 163 6.40 10.79 22.16
N LEU A 164 6.96 9.65 22.56
CA LEU A 164 7.91 9.58 23.67
C LEU A 164 9.13 10.47 23.45
N ARG A 165 9.66 10.53 22.23
CA ARG A 165 10.81 11.37 21.90
C ARG A 165 10.51 12.85 22.00
N ALA A 166 9.35 13.30 21.51
CA ALA A 166 8.92 14.69 21.65
C ALA A 166 8.72 15.07 23.13
N TRP A 167 8.16 14.16 23.94
CA TRP A 167 8.03 14.35 25.38
C TRP A 167 9.38 14.49 26.08
N VAL A 168 10.34 13.60 25.79
CA VAL A 168 11.70 13.66 26.37
C VAL A 168 12.44 14.94 25.94
N ALA A 169 12.30 15.37 24.68
CA ALA A 169 13.03 16.51 24.14
C ALA A 169 12.51 17.87 24.63
N HIS A 170 11.20 17.97 24.90
CA HIS A 170 10.55 19.27 25.17
C HIS A 170 9.78 19.33 26.48
N GLY A 171 9.62 18.22 27.22
CA GLY A 171 8.86 18.17 28.47
C GLY A 171 7.36 18.42 28.30
N VAL A 172 6.86 18.40 27.06
CA VAL A 172 5.45 18.64 26.70
C VAL A 172 4.88 17.31 26.20
N GLU A 173 3.66 16.96 26.63
CA GLU A 173 2.93 15.87 25.99
C GLU A 173 2.74 16.24 24.51
N PRO A 174 3.17 15.42 23.54
CA PRO A 174 3.14 15.83 22.15
C PRO A 174 1.70 16.09 21.76
N ALA A 175 1.47 17.25 21.12
CA ALA A 175 0.22 17.50 20.43
C ALA A 175 -0.09 16.29 19.55
N GLU A 176 -1.35 15.85 19.53
CA GLU A 176 -1.82 14.91 18.52
C GLU A 176 -1.29 15.43 17.16
N GLU A 177 -0.56 14.60 16.42
CA GLU A 177 -0.07 15.00 15.10
C GLU A 177 -1.29 15.50 14.32
N GLU A 178 -1.35 16.81 14.03
CA GLU A 178 -2.27 17.28 13.00
C GLU A 178 -1.99 16.40 11.79
N PRO A 179 -3.03 15.78 11.19
CA PRO A 179 -2.82 14.93 10.03
C PRO A 179 -2.03 15.76 9.04
N VAL A 180 -0.76 15.38 8.81
CA VAL A 180 0.06 16.00 7.77
C VAL A 180 -0.81 15.98 6.53
N GLU A 181 -1.18 17.17 6.03
CA GLU A 181 -1.94 17.32 4.79
C GLU A 181 -1.23 16.44 3.77
N ASP A 182 -1.91 15.36 3.38
CA ASP A 182 -1.37 14.48 2.37
C ASP A 182 -1.36 15.32 1.10
N PRO A 183 -0.20 15.62 0.49
CA PRO A 183 -0.16 16.45 -0.70
C PRO A 183 -0.99 15.86 -1.85
N ALA A 184 -1.47 14.61 -1.73
CA ALA A 184 -2.30 13.93 -2.68
C ALA A 184 -3.68 13.45 -2.14
N ASP A 185 -4.10 13.88 -0.93
CA ASP A 185 -5.38 13.50 -0.29
C ASP A 185 -5.67 11.99 -0.26
N ALA A 186 -4.62 11.15 -0.15
CA ALA A 186 -4.79 9.71 -0.20
C ALA A 186 -5.52 9.21 1.06
N PRO A 187 -6.59 8.40 0.92
CA PRO A 187 -7.26 7.84 2.08
C PRO A 187 -6.29 6.95 2.87
N ARG A 188 -6.20 7.19 4.19
CA ARG A 188 -5.42 6.33 5.08
C ARG A 188 -6.12 4.99 5.21
N ARG A 189 -5.34 3.91 5.15
CA ARG A 189 -5.84 2.58 5.45
C ARG A 189 -6.35 2.53 6.90
N LYS A 190 -7.50 1.88 7.11
CA LYS A 190 -7.90 1.46 8.46
C LYS A 190 -6.84 0.53 9.04
N LYS A 191 -6.73 0.51 10.36
CA LYS A 191 -5.76 -0.32 11.10
C LYS A 191 -6.48 -1.38 11.89
N ALA A 192 -5.86 -2.54 12.00
CA ALA A 192 -6.35 -3.63 12.80
C ALA A 192 -5.25 -4.18 13.71
N ARG A 193 -5.64 -4.95 14.73
CA ARG A 193 -4.68 -5.69 15.56
C ARG A 193 -4.29 -6.99 14.87
N TYR A 194 -3.16 -7.56 15.27
CA TYR A 194 -2.80 -8.90 14.86
C TYR A 194 -3.94 -9.89 15.15
N ASN A 195 -4.19 -10.78 14.19
CA ASN A 195 -5.26 -11.78 14.23
C ASN A 195 -6.71 -11.26 14.28
N ASP A 196 -6.94 -9.97 14.03
CA ASP A 196 -8.28 -9.42 13.88
C ASP A 196 -9.02 -10.13 12.71
N PRO A 197 -10.16 -10.80 12.96
CA PRO A 197 -10.94 -11.44 11.90
C PRO A 197 -11.33 -10.50 10.77
N GLU A 198 -11.55 -9.21 11.07
CA GLU A 198 -11.96 -8.23 10.06
C GLU A 198 -10.81 -7.81 9.13
N ALA A 199 -9.56 -8.15 9.44
CA ALA A 199 -8.37 -7.79 8.67
C ALA A 199 -7.68 -8.97 7.96
N ARG A 200 -8.32 -10.15 7.97
CA ARG A 200 -7.78 -11.35 7.33
C ARG A 200 -7.84 -11.29 5.82
N THR A 201 -6.97 -12.05 5.19
CA THR A 201 -7.05 -12.34 3.75
C THR A 201 -7.77 -13.68 3.56
N TYR A 202 -8.86 -13.66 2.82
CA TYR A 202 -9.69 -14.83 2.57
C TYR A 202 -9.49 -15.38 1.16
N ILE A 203 -9.63 -16.69 0.99
CA ILE A 203 -9.81 -17.27 -0.34
C ILE A 203 -11.28 -17.11 -0.70
N ARG A 204 -11.56 -16.40 -1.79
CA ARG A 204 -12.92 -16.14 -2.22
C ARG A 204 -13.45 -17.35 -2.99
N HIS A 205 -14.23 -18.20 -2.32
CA HIS A 205 -15.08 -19.16 -2.98
C HIS A 205 -16.16 -18.40 -3.77
N HIS A 206 -16.48 -18.84 -4.99
CA HIS A 206 -17.59 -18.26 -5.75
C HIS A 206 -18.87 -18.40 -4.90
N GLU A 207 -19.39 -17.29 -4.41
CA GLU A 207 -20.79 -17.16 -4.02
C GLU A 207 -21.50 -16.46 -5.19
N ASP A 208 -22.67 -17.02 -5.55
CA ASP A 208 -23.58 -16.61 -6.62
C ASP A 208 -23.90 -15.11 -6.65
#